data_AF-R8AXA9-F1
#
_entry.id   AF-R8AXA9-F1
#
_cell.length_a   1.000
_cell.length_b   1.000
_cell.length_c   1.000
_cell.angle_alpha   90.00
_cell.angle_beta   90.00
_cell.angle_gamma   90.00
#
_symmetry.space_group_name_H-M   'P 1'
#
loop_
_entity.id
_entity.type
_entity.pdbx_description
1 polymer ?
#
loop_
_entity_poly.entity_id
_entity_poly.type
_entity_poly.pdbx_seq_one_letter_code
_entity_poly.pdbx_strand_id
1 'polypeptide(L)'
;MALSGRFVRLALLVSLAVGLNLMGHALVDELDFQVFPRHEPVLHLMVLSAAGLYVMLMAIPFMPGIEIGLALLLLLGGEGALLVYMSTVLALSISYWVGRLMPERTISRLLQWLHFHRAAKMVMQVEEVSPSERIGKIYNLAPAGIVPFLLRHRFLAVAALLNLPGNALIGGGGGISLVLGMSRLIPYYQYLLTVALAVAPVPLLFYILEL
;
A
#
# COMPACT_ATOMS: atom_id res chain seq x y z
N MET A 1 -7.09 30.87 33.79
CA MET A 1 -8.44 31.00 33.20
C MET A 1 -8.49 30.61 31.70
N ALA A 2 -7.66 29.66 31.23
CA ALA A 2 -7.54 29.28 29.81
C ALA A 2 -8.05 27.85 29.47
N LEU A 3 -8.41 27.05 30.49
CA LEU A 3 -8.93 25.70 30.28
C LEU A 3 -10.36 25.69 29.73
N SER A 4 -11.20 26.65 30.13
CA SER A 4 -12.63 26.72 29.74
C SER A 4 -12.83 26.80 28.21
N GLY A 5 -12.02 27.60 27.50
CA GLY A 5 -12.16 27.76 26.04
C GLY A 5 -11.79 26.52 25.23
N ARG A 6 -10.92 25.65 25.74
CA ARG A 6 -10.57 24.37 25.07
C ARG A 6 -11.69 23.36 25.23
N PHE A 7 -12.29 23.26 26.41
CA PHE A 7 -13.44 22.39 26.65
C PHE A 7 -14.67 22.80 25.83
N VAL A 8 -14.91 24.11 25.69
CA VAL A 8 -16.02 24.61 24.83
C VAL A 8 -15.78 24.28 23.36
N ARG A 9 -14.56 24.43 22.85
CA ARG A 9 -14.22 24.05 21.46
C ARG A 9 -14.33 22.54 21.24
N LEU A 10 -13.90 21.74 22.21
CA LEU A 10 -14.03 20.29 22.15
C LEU A 10 -15.50 19.86 22.18
N ALA A 11 -16.30 20.45 23.07
CA ALA A 11 -17.73 20.18 23.16
C ALA A 11 -18.47 20.58 21.88
N LEU A 12 -18.10 21.73 21.27
CA LEU A 12 -18.64 22.15 19.98
C LEU A 12 -18.27 21.17 18.85
N LEU A 13 -17.02 20.74 18.77
CA LEU A 13 -16.58 19.74 17.80
C LEU A 13 -17.29 18.41 17.97
N VAL A 14 -17.44 17.93 19.20
CA VAL A 14 -18.16 16.69 19.51
C VAL A 14 -19.65 16.83 19.17
N SER A 15 -20.28 17.95 19.53
CA SER A 15 -21.70 18.19 19.18
C SER A 15 -21.91 18.30 17.67
N LEU A 16 -20.94 18.88 16.94
CA LEU A 16 -20.99 18.99 15.49
C LEU A 16 -20.79 17.62 14.85
N ALA A 17 -19.84 16.82 15.34
CA ALA A 17 -19.59 15.46 14.86
C ALA A 17 -20.79 14.53 15.12
N VAL A 18 -21.38 14.59 16.31
CA VAL A 18 -22.59 13.83 16.66
C VAL A 18 -23.79 14.33 15.83
N GLY A 19 -23.92 15.64 15.64
CA GLY A 19 -24.96 16.22 14.79
C GLY A 19 -24.85 15.78 13.34
N LEU A 20 -23.65 15.80 12.77
CA LEU A 20 -23.36 15.30 11.42
C LEU A 20 -23.61 13.79 11.30
N ASN A 21 -23.27 13.01 12.32
CA ASN A 21 -23.50 11.58 12.34
C ASN A 21 -25.01 11.25 12.40
N LEU A 22 -25.76 11.90 13.30
CA LEU A 22 -27.22 11.74 13.41
C LEU A 22 -27.95 12.23 12.15
N MET A 23 -27.50 13.34 11.57
CA MET A 23 -28.06 13.87 10.33
C MET A 23 -27.69 13.01 9.13
N GLY A 24 -26.51 12.38 9.14
CA GLY A 24 -26.10 11.37 8.17
C GLY A 24 -26.99 10.13 8.24
N HIS A 25 -27.26 9.62 9.44
CA HIS A 25 -28.21 8.51 9.62
C HIS A 25 -29.63 8.88 9.19
N ALA A 26 -30.13 10.06 9.56
CA ALA A 26 -31.45 10.52 9.12
C ALA A 26 -31.54 10.76 7.60
N LEU A 27 -30.47 11.25 6.96
CA LEU A 27 -30.38 11.38 5.50
C LEU A 27 -30.33 10.03 4.82
N VAL A 28 -29.63 9.05 5.39
CA VAL A 28 -29.61 7.68 4.89
C VAL A 28 -30.99 7.04 5.02
N ASP A 29 -31.68 7.21 6.15
CA ASP A 29 -33.03 6.67 6.37
C ASP A 29 -34.07 7.31 5.43
N GLU A 30 -33.96 8.60 5.13
CA GLU A 30 -34.84 9.30 4.18
C GLU A 30 -34.51 8.95 2.71
N LEU A 31 -33.24 8.65 2.41
CA LEU A 31 -32.79 8.14 1.11
C LEU A 31 -33.14 6.66 0.91
N ASP A 32 -33.19 5.87 1.98
CA ASP A 32 -33.54 4.44 1.96
C ASP A 32 -35.01 4.19 1.58
N PHE A 33 -35.88 5.21 1.69
CA PHE A 33 -37.29 5.10 1.31
C PHE A 33 -37.56 5.07 -0.21
N GLN A 34 -36.51 5.14 -1.06
CA GLN A 34 -36.62 4.86 -2.49
C GLN A 34 -35.62 3.82 -3.02
N VAL A 35 -34.83 3.16 -2.16
CA VAL A 35 -33.86 2.11 -2.55
C VAL A 35 -34.43 0.70 -2.26
N PHE A 36 -35.62 0.39 -2.80
CA PHE A 36 -36.14 -0.99 -2.82
C PHE A 36 -35.40 -1.85 -3.90
N PRO A 37 -35.40 -3.19 -3.83
CA PRO A 37 -34.24 -4.08 -3.62
C PRO A 37 -33.98 -4.91 -4.90
N ARG A 38 -33.38 -4.27 -5.92
CA ARG A 38 -33.09 -4.95 -7.21
C ARG A 38 -31.65 -4.77 -7.73
N HIS A 39 -30.75 -4.14 -6.97
CA HIS A 39 -29.40 -3.81 -7.44
C HIS A 39 -28.24 -4.32 -6.56
N GLU A 40 -28.46 -5.22 -5.59
CA GLU A 40 -27.34 -5.85 -4.85
C GLU A 40 -26.21 -6.36 -5.76
N PRO A 41 -26.49 -7.01 -6.92
CA PRO A 41 -25.43 -7.45 -7.82
C PRO A 41 -24.61 -6.28 -8.41
N VAL A 42 -25.25 -5.14 -8.66
CA VAL A 42 -24.59 -3.96 -9.25
C VAL A 42 -23.67 -3.30 -8.22
N LEU A 43 -24.13 -3.19 -6.97
CA LEU A 43 -23.33 -2.60 -5.89
C LEU A 43 -22.10 -3.48 -5.56
N HIS A 44 -22.28 -4.79 -5.48
CA HIS A 44 -21.15 -5.73 -5.35
C HIS A 44 -20.19 -5.66 -6.54
N LEU A 45 -20.70 -5.54 -7.77
CA LEU A 45 -19.86 -5.40 -8.96
C LEU A 45 -19.07 -4.08 -8.95
N MET A 46 -19.68 -2.98 -8.50
CA MET A 46 -19.00 -1.69 -8.34
C MET A 46 -17.88 -1.78 -7.31
N VAL A 47 -18.13 -2.34 -6.14
CA VAL A 47 -17.10 -2.53 -5.10
C VAL A 47 -15.98 -3.45 -5.59
N LEU A 48 -16.32 -4.57 -6.23
CA LEU A 48 -15.34 -5.53 -6.75
C LEU A 48 -14.51 -4.92 -7.88
N SER A 49 -15.11 -4.13 -8.76
CA SER A 49 -14.38 -3.42 -9.83
C SER A 49 -13.45 -2.35 -9.27
N ALA A 50 -13.87 -1.59 -8.25
CA ALA A 50 -13.02 -0.63 -7.56
C ALA A 50 -11.84 -1.31 -6.84
N ALA A 51 -12.09 -2.43 -6.16
CA ALA A 51 -11.06 -3.24 -5.53
C ALA A 51 -10.09 -3.84 -6.57
N GLY A 52 -10.60 -4.33 -7.70
CA GLY A 52 -9.78 -4.83 -8.80
C GLY A 52 -8.88 -3.73 -9.38
N LEU A 53 -9.43 -2.54 -9.63
CA LEU A 53 -8.67 -1.38 -10.07
C LEU A 53 -7.61 -0.99 -9.04
N TYR A 54 -7.95 -1.00 -7.76
CA TYR A 54 -7.01 -0.75 -6.67
C TYR A 54 -5.83 -1.73 -6.68
N VAL A 55 -6.11 -3.03 -6.80
CA VAL A 55 -5.07 -4.07 -6.90
C VAL A 55 -4.15 -3.82 -8.09
N MET A 56 -4.73 -3.51 -9.26
CA MET A 56 -3.94 -3.24 -10.47
C MET A 56 -3.06 -2.00 -10.31
N LEU A 57 -3.61 -0.90 -9.80
CA LEU A 57 -2.86 0.34 -9.58
C LEU A 57 -1.76 0.17 -8.52
N MET A 58 -2.05 -0.52 -7.43
CA MET A 58 -1.06 -0.76 -6.35
C MET A 58 0.06 -1.70 -6.79
N ALA A 59 -0.21 -2.66 -7.68
CA ALA A 59 0.82 -3.55 -8.21
C ALA A 59 1.84 -2.82 -9.11
N ILE A 60 1.42 -1.71 -9.73
CA ILE A 60 2.27 -0.89 -10.60
C ILE A 60 3.32 -0.15 -9.75
N PRO A 61 4.60 -0.21 -10.14
CA PRO A 61 5.65 0.50 -9.43
C PRO A 61 5.49 2.02 -9.56
N PHE A 62 5.96 2.75 -8.54
CA PHE A 62 5.88 4.22 -8.40
C PHE A 62 4.48 4.80 -8.22
N MET A 63 3.43 3.97 -8.16
CA MET A 63 2.10 4.43 -7.77
C MET A 63 2.04 4.76 -6.27
N PRO A 64 1.42 5.88 -5.89
CA PRO A 64 1.16 6.26 -4.50
C PRO A 64 0.03 5.40 -3.92
N GLY A 65 0.29 4.11 -3.77
CA GLY A 65 -0.76 3.15 -3.47
C GLY A 65 -1.18 3.10 -2.00
N ILE A 66 -0.37 3.65 -1.08
CA ILE A 66 -0.81 3.87 0.31
C ILE A 66 -1.85 4.98 0.35
N GLU A 67 -1.63 6.06 -0.39
CA GLU A 67 -2.55 7.19 -0.50
C GLU A 67 -3.88 6.74 -1.12
N ILE A 68 -3.83 5.90 -2.15
CA ILE A 68 -5.03 5.29 -2.75
C ILE A 68 -5.74 4.35 -1.76
N GLY A 69 -4.99 3.51 -1.04
CA GLY A 69 -5.56 2.62 -0.01
C GLY A 69 -6.23 3.39 1.13
N LEU A 70 -5.62 4.48 1.59
CA LEU A 70 -6.20 5.39 2.58
C LEU A 70 -7.46 6.07 2.05
N ALA A 71 -7.45 6.54 0.81
CA ALA A 71 -8.65 7.11 0.19
C ALA A 71 -9.80 6.10 0.14
N LEU A 72 -9.51 4.83 -0.20
CA LEU A 72 -10.52 3.77 -0.18
C LEU A 72 -11.03 3.45 1.23
N LEU A 73 -10.14 3.41 2.24
CA LEU A 73 -10.55 3.22 3.63
C LEU A 73 -11.45 4.37 4.12
N LEU A 74 -11.15 5.61 3.73
CA LEU A 74 -12.00 6.76 4.05
C LEU A 74 -13.36 6.75 3.33
N LEU A 75 -13.43 6.12 2.15
CA LEU A 75 -14.66 6.02 1.36
C LEU A 75 -15.55 4.85 1.81
N LEU A 76 -14.95 3.71 2.16
CA LEU A 76 -15.68 2.49 2.54
C LEU A 76 -15.80 2.31 4.06
N GLY A 77 -15.09 3.14 4.84
CA GLY A 77 -15.00 3.03 6.29
C GLY A 77 -14.39 1.72 6.79
N GLY A 78 -14.62 1.42 8.06
CA GLY A 78 -14.18 0.20 8.74
C GLY A 78 -14.67 -1.09 8.06
N GLU A 79 -15.83 -1.09 7.40
CA GLU A 79 -16.33 -2.25 6.65
C GLU A 79 -15.44 -2.60 5.45
N GLY A 80 -14.86 -1.58 4.80
CA GLY A 80 -13.89 -1.76 3.72
C GLY A 80 -12.51 -2.21 4.17
N ALA A 81 -12.21 -2.21 5.48
CA ALA A 81 -10.87 -2.44 5.99
C ALA A 81 -10.29 -3.80 5.57
N LEU A 82 -11.09 -4.86 5.71
CA LEU A 82 -10.66 -6.20 5.31
C LEU A 82 -10.42 -6.28 3.80
N LEU A 83 -11.29 -5.67 3.00
CA LEU A 83 -11.18 -5.65 1.54
C LEU A 83 -9.90 -4.93 1.09
N VAL A 84 -9.61 -3.76 1.67
CA VAL A 84 -8.40 -2.98 1.35
C VAL A 84 -7.15 -3.73 1.80
N TYR A 85 -7.16 -4.32 3.00
CA TYR A 85 -6.05 -5.14 3.50
C TYR A 85 -5.74 -6.30 2.54
N MET A 86 -6.74 -7.10 2.20
CA MET A 86 -6.57 -8.26 1.32
C MET A 86 -6.12 -7.82 -0.08
N SER A 87 -6.69 -6.74 -0.61
CA SER A 87 -6.30 -6.18 -1.90
C SER A 87 -4.84 -5.70 -1.90
N THR A 88 -4.39 -5.06 -0.82
CA THR A 88 -3.00 -4.59 -0.68
C THR A 88 -2.03 -5.78 -0.66
N VAL A 89 -2.29 -6.78 0.19
CA VAL A 89 -1.45 -7.98 0.28
C VAL A 89 -1.42 -8.71 -1.07
N LEU A 90 -2.55 -8.81 -1.76
CA LEU A 90 -2.64 -9.40 -3.09
C LEU A 90 -1.83 -8.62 -4.13
N ALA A 91 -1.96 -7.29 -4.21
CA ALA A 91 -1.24 -6.45 -5.14
C ALA A 91 0.29 -6.55 -4.96
N LEU A 92 0.75 -6.49 -3.71
CA LEU A 92 2.18 -6.63 -3.37
C LEU A 92 2.70 -8.05 -3.65
N SER A 93 1.85 -9.07 -3.50
CA SER A 93 2.19 -10.45 -3.86
C SER A 93 2.32 -10.63 -5.38
N ILE A 94 1.40 -10.05 -6.16
CA ILE A 94 1.47 -10.03 -7.62
C ILE A 94 2.76 -9.37 -8.06
N SER A 95 3.07 -8.18 -7.53
CA SER A 95 4.26 -7.43 -7.90
C SER A 95 5.56 -8.18 -7.56
N TYR A 96 5.62 -8.83 -6.40
CA TYR A 96 6.72 -9.73 -6.04
C TYR A 96 6.88 -10.90 -7.04
N TRP A 97 5.79 -11.55 -7.43
CA TRP A 97 5.86 -12.67 -8.38
C TRP A 97 6.26 -12.22 -9.78
N VAL A 98 5.76 -11.08 -10.25
CA VAL A 98 6.23 -10.44 -11.50
C VAL A 98 7.74 -10.23 -11.43
N GLY A 99 8.25 -9.68 -10.33
CA GLY A 99 9.70 -9.48 -10.16
C GLY A 99 10.50 -10.77 -10.13
N ARG A 100 9.94 -11.83 -9.53
CA ARG A 100 10.63 -13.12 -9.35
C ARG A 100 10.70 -13.96 -10.63
N LEU A 101 9.61 -13.96 -11.40
CA LEU A 101 9.42 -14.82 -12.58
C LEU A 101 9.83 -14.15 -13.88
N MET A 102 9.67 -12.83 -14.01
CA MET A 102 9.97 -12.15 -15.27
C MET A 102 11.48 -11.91 -15.44
N PRO A 103 12.03 -12.13 -16.66
CA PRO A 103 13.40 -11.74 -16.97
C PRO A 103 13.60 -10.23 -16.78
N GLU A 104 14.77 -9.82 -16.27
CA GLU A 104 15.11 -8.41 -16.00
C GLU A 104 14.92 -7.52 -17.24
N ARG A 105 15.21 -8.05 -18.43
CA ARG A 105 14.99 -7.39 -19.74
C ARG A 105 13.52 -7.07 -20.01
N THR A 106 12.61 -7.96 -19.63
CA THR A 106 11.15 -7.77 -19.82
C THR A 106 10.63 -6.71 -18.85
N ILE A 107 11.12 -6.73 -17.60
CA ILE A 107 10.79 -5.72 -16.60
C ILE A 107 11.29 -4.35 -17.04
N SER A 108 12.54 -4.24 -17.51
CA SER A 108 13.11 -3.01 -18.05
C SER A 108 12.28 -2.46 -19.23
N ARG A 109 11.90 -3.31 -20.20
CA ARG A 109 11.05 -2.91 -21.32
C ARG A 109 9.66 -2.45 -20.88
N LEU A 110 9.04 -3.15 -19.92
CA LEU A 110 7.75 -2.75 -19.36
C LEU A 110 7.85 -1.39 -18.67
N LEU A 111 8.90 -1.15 -17.88
CA LEU A 111 9.14 0.13 -17.21
C LEU A 111 9.43 1.25 -18.21
N GLN A 112 10.18 0.98 -19.29
CA GLN A 112 10.41 1.94 -20.37
C GLN A 112 9.10 2.27 -21.10
N TRP A 113 8.27 1.26 -21.35
CA TRP A 113 6.95 1.43 -21.96
C TRP A 113 6.00 2.25 -21.08
N LEU A 114 6.05 2.05 -19.76
CA LEU A 114 5.33 2.86 -18.77
C LEU A 114 5.96 4.25 -18.53
N HIS A 115 6.95 4.65 -19.34
CA HIS A 115 7.72 5.90 -19.20
C HIS A 115 8.48 6.09 -17.88
N PHE A 116 8.65 5.03 -17.08
CA PHE A 116 9.45 5.03 -15.84
C PHE A 116 10.94 4.84 -16.12
N HIS A 117 11.54 5.78 -16.86
CA HIS A 117 12.93 5.73 -17.32
C HIS A 117 13.96 5.57 -16.19
N ARG A 118 13.71 6.14 -15.00
CA ARG A 118 14.59 5.96 -13.82
C ARG A 118 14.56 4.53 -13.30
N ALA A 119 13.38 3.92 -13.25
CA ALA A 119 13.20 2.56 -12.80
C ALA A 119 13.83 1.55 -13.77
N ALA A 120 13.61 1.75 -15.07
CA ALA A 120 14.24 0.93 -16.10
C ALA A 120 15.77 0.97 -16.01
N LYS A 121 16.34 2.16 -15.76
CA LYS A 121 17.79 2.34 -15.58
C LYS A 121 18.30 1.62 -14.32
N MET A 122 17.55 1.66 -13.21
CA MET A 122 17.90 0.90 -11.99
C MET A 122 17.86 -0.62 -12.21
N VAL A 123 16.86 -1.13 -12.94
CA VAL A 123 16.76 -2.55 -13.29
C VAL A 123 17.92 -3.00 -14.18
N MET A 124 18.30 -2.19 -15.18
CA MET A 124 19.43 -2.50 -16.05
C MET A 124 20.80 -2.52 -15.33
N GLN A 125 20.97 -1.72 -14.26
CA GLN A 125 22.19 -1.74 -13.46
C GLN A 125 22.40 -3.04 -12.67
N VAL A 126 21.35 -3.85 -12.51
CA VAL A 126 21.40 -5.16 -11.82
C VAL A 126 21.90 -6.29 -12.74
N GLU A 127 21.74 -6.14 -14.07
CA GLU A 127 22.12 -7.13 -15.10
C GLU A 127 23.66 -7.24 -15.26
N GLU A 128 24.42 -6.19 -14.93
CA GLU A 128 25.88 -6.15 -15.10
C GLU A 128 26.70 -6.80 -13.98
N VAL A 129 26.07 -7.42 -12.97
CA VAL A 129 26.80 -7.93 -11.80
C VAL A 129 26.66 -9.44 -11.65
N SER A 130 27.70 -10.15 -12.09
CA SER A 130 27.91 -11.57 -11.83
C SER A 130 27.76 -11.88 -10.33
N PRO A 131 27.22 -13.04 -9.91
CA PRO A 131 27.01 -13.38 -8.50
C PRO A 131 28.26 -13.22 -7.62
N SER A 132 29.45 -13.39 -8.20
CA SER A 132 30.77 -13.23 -7.58
C SER A 132 31.25 -11.78 -7.40
N GLU A 133 30.72 -10.81 -8.15
CA GLU A 133 31.11 -9.39 -8.06
C GLU A 133 30.11 -8.52 -7.26
N ARG A 134 28.91 -9.03 -6.96
CA ARG A 134 27.84 -8.30 -6.25
C ARG A 134 28.26 -7.84 -4.86
N ILE A 135 29.02 -8.65 -4.13
CA ILE A 135 29.40 -8.34 -2.76
C ILE A 135 30.44 -7.20 -2.72
N GLY A 136 31.39 -7.18 -3.66
CA GLY A 136 32.45 -6.17 -3.71
C GLY A 136 31.97 -4.77 -4.09
N LYS A 137 31.03 -4.66 -5.05
CA LYS A 137 30.46 -3.35 -5.45
C LYS A 137 29.47 -2.77 -4.43
N ILE A 138 28.71 -3.62 -3.72
CA ILE A 138 27.79 -3.18 -2.65
C ILE A 138 28.55 -2.57 -1.46
N TYR A 139 29.75 -3.07 -1.16
CA TYR A 139 30.62 -2.47 -0.14
C TYR A 139 31.20 -1.10 -0.53
N ASN A 140 31.41 -0.84 -1.83
CA ASN A 140 32.08 0.37 -2.32
C ASN A 140 31.13 1.52 -2.68
N LEU A 141 29.85 1.25 -2.89
CA LEU A 141 28.85 2.25 -3.30
C LEU A 141 27.93 2.74 -2.17
N ALA A 142 28.01 2.14 -0.98
CA ALA A 142 27.06 2.40 0.10
C ALA A 142 27.75 2.75 1.43
N PRO A 143 27.19 3.67 2.25
CA PRO A 143 27.73 3.97 3.57
C PRO A 143 27.75 2.70 4.43
N ALA A 144 28.95 2.31 4.89
CA ALA A 144 29.22 1.03 5.54
C ALA A 144 28.36 0.73 6.79
N GLY A 145 27.65 1.71 7.35
CA GLY A 145 26.76 1.51 8.51
C GLY A 145 25.33 1.07 8.17
N ILE A 146 24.79 1.46 7.01
CA ILE A 146 23.34 1.30 6.70
C ILE A 146 23.05 -0.05 6.04
N VAL A 147 23.94 -0.52 5.16
CA VAL A 147 23.76 -1.77 4.43
C VAL A 147 23.81 -3.02 5.33
N PRO A 148 24.77 -3.16 6.28
CA PRO A 148 24.77 -4.32 7.18
C PRO A 148 23.55 -4.33 8.11
N PHE A 149 23.07 -3.16 8.54
CA PHE A 149 21.87 -3.05 9.37
C PHE A 149 20.60 -3.43 8.61
N LEU A 150 20.42 -2.93 7.39
CA LEU A 150 19.31 -3.30 6.50
C LEU A 150 19.34 -4.80 6.13
N LEU A 151 20.52 -5.37 5.90
CA LEU A 151 20.67 -6.80 5.60
C LEU A 151 20.44 -7.69 6.84
N ARG A 152 20.89 -7.26 8.03
CA ARG A 152 20.67 -7.96 9.30
C ARG A 152 19.20 -7.92 9.73
N HIS A 153 18.50 -6.81 9.47
CA HIS A 153 17.10 -6.61 9.80
C HIS A 153 16.21 -6.52 8.56
N ARG A 154 16.44 -7.38 7.56
CA ARG A 154 15.79 -7.33 6.25
C ARG A 154 14.26 -7.22 6.31
N PHE A 155 13.62 -7.91 7.25
CA PHE A 155 12.16 -7.88 7.39
C PHE A 155 11.65 -6.54 7.96
N LEU A 156 12.37 -5.98 8.94
CA LEU A 156 12.08 -4.63 9.46
C LEU A 156 12.35 -3.57 8.40
N ALA A 157 13.40 -3.74 7.59
CA ALA A 157 13.68 -2.87 6.46
C ALA A 157 12.53 -2.87 5.44
N VAL A 158 12.00 -4.04 5.09
CA VAL A 158 10.82 -4.15 4.20
C VAL A 158 9.61 -3.49 4.82
N ALA A 159 9.30 -3.78 6.10
CA ALA A 159 8.16 -3.17 6.78
C ALA A 159 8.27 -1.63 6.86
N ALA A 160 9.47 -1.11 7.13
CA ALA A 160 9.74 0.32 7.14
C ALA A 160 9.61 0.95 5.75
N LEU A 161 10.21 0.34 4.72
CA LEU A 161 10.12 0.81 3.33
C LEU A 161 8.68 0.88 2.84
N LEU A 162 7.86 -0.11 3.19
CA LEU A 162 6.45 -0.11 2.85
C LEU A 162 5.70 1.01 3.58
N ASN A 163 5.96 1.29 4.86
CA ASN A 163 5.20 2.28 5.63
C ASN A 163 5.78 3.71 5.63
N LEU A 164 6.92 3.95 4.98
CA LEU A 164 7.51 5.28 4.88
C LEU A 164 6.63 6.22 4.04
N PRO A 165 6.33 7.44 4.51
CA PRO A 165 5.61 8.42 3.70
C PRO A 165 6.46 8.80 2.48
N GLY A 166 5.81 8.92 1.32
CA GLY A 166 6.52 9.19 0.06
C GLY A 166 7.32 8.02 -0.49
N ASN A 167 7.04 6.78 -0.05
CA ASN A 167 7.67 5.58 -0.62
C ASN A 167 7.50 5.48 -2.15
N ALA A 168 6.50 6.14 -2.73
CA ALA A 168 6.29 6.29 -4.18
C ALA A 168 7.54 6.83 -4.90
N LEU A 169 8.32 7.72 -4.25
CA LEU A 169 9.58 8.24 -4.77
C LEU A 169 10.65 7.16 -4.96
N ILE A 170 10.60 6.11 -4.14
CA ILE A 170 11.54 4.99 -4.11
C ILE A 170 11.00 3.80 -4.95
N GLY A 171 9.74 3.87 -5.40
CA GLY A 171 9.08 2.80 -6.15
C GLY A 171 7.70 2.41 -5.65
N GLY A 172 7.24 2.98 -4.53
CA GLY A 172 5.98 2.62 -3.89
C GLY A 172 5.96 1.17 -3.39
N GLY A 173 4.82 0.73 -2.84
CA GLY A 173 4.67 -0.66 -2.39
C GLY A 173 4.93 -1.67 -3.52
N GLY A 174 4.37 -1.43 -4.71
CA GLY A 174 4.57 -2.29 -5.88
C GLY A 174 6.04 -2.37 -6.30
N GLY A 175 6.73 -1.24 -6.45
CA GLY A 175 8.14 -1.25 -6.87
C GLY A 175 9.08 -1.88 -5.85
N ILE A 176 8.87 -1.65 -4.55
CA ILE A 176 9.62 -2.33 -3.49
C ILE A 176 9.43 -3.85 -3.60
N SER A 177 8.18 -4.30 -3.74
CA SER A 177 7.81 -5.71 -3.88
C SER A 177 8.43 -6.35 -5.13
N LEU A 178 8.38 -5.66 -6.26
CA LEU A 178 8.98 -6.05 -7.52
C LEU A 178 10.50 -6.29 -7.37
N VAL A 179 11.22 -5.32 -6.79
CA VAL A 179 12.67 -5.43 -6.57
C VAL A 179 13.01 -6.57 -5.61
N LEU A 180 12.22 -6.76 -4.55
CA LEU A 180 12.40 -7.89 -3.64
C LEU A 180 12.21 -9.24 -4.36
N GLY A 181 11.21 -9.34 -5.23
CA GLY A 181 10.99 -10.50 -6.10
C GLY A 181 12.16 -10.78 -7.03
N MET A 182 12.67 -9.74 -7.70
CA MET A 182 13.84 -9.82 -8.58
C MET A 182 15.10 -10.26 -7.83
N SER A 183 15.30 -9.75 -6.61
CA SER A 183 16.48 -10.05 -5.80
C SER A 183 16.59 -11.53 -5.41
N ARG A 184 15.44 -12.23 -5.30
CA ARG A 184 15.32 -13.60 -4.78
C ARG A 184 15.96 -13.82 -3.40
N LEU A 185 16.24 -12.74 -2.64
CA LEU A 185 16.90 -12.78 -1.33
C LEU A 185 15.97 -13.23 -0.19
N ILE A 186 14.66 -13.06 -0.38
CA ILE A 186 13.63 -13.42 0.59
C ILE A 186 12.68 -14.41 -0.11
N PRO A 187 12.49 -15.63 0.39
CA PRO A 187 11.51 -16.55 -0.18
C PRO A 187 10.08 -16.07 0.08
N TYR A 188 9.17 -16.41 -0.84
CA TYR A 188 7.80 -15.87 -0.86
C TYR A 188 7.04 -16.02 0.47
N TYR A 189 7.17 -17.14 1.18
CA TYR A 189 6.48 -17.34 2.45
C TYR A 189 6.91 -16.34 3.54
N GLN A 190 8.22 -16.02 3.62
CA GLN A 190 8.72 -15.02 4.57
C GLN A 190 8.33 -13.61 4.14
N TYR A 191 8.38 -13.35 2.83
CA TYR A 191 7.91 -12.10 2.25
C TYR A 191 6.42 -11.86 2.55
N LEU A 192 5.57 -12.85 2.31
CA LEU A 192 4.12 -12.77 2.56
C LEU A 192 3.81 -12.49 4.03
N LEU A 193 4.47 -13.19 4.96
CA LEU A 193 4.33 -12.93 6.39
C LEU A 193 4.75 -11.50 6.76
N THR A 194 5.85 -11.02 6.19
CA THR A 194 6.36 -9.67 6.44
C THR A 194 5.37 -8.62 5.93
N VAL A 195 4.85 -8.80 4.72
CA VAL A 195 3.88 -7.87 4.12
C VAL A 195 2.55 -7.90 4.86
N ALA A 196 2.03 -9.08 5.19
CA ALA A 196 0.79 -9.22 5.97
C ALA A 196 0.88 -8.44 7.29
N LEU A 197 1.98 -8.60 8.02
CA LEU A 197 2.22 -7.86 9.27
C LEU A 197 2.46 -6.36 9.05
N ALA A 198 3.18 -5.99 7.98
CA ALA A 198 3.51 -4.59 7.70
C ALA A 198 2.30 -3.77 7.24
N VAL A 199 1.34 -4.40 6.55
CA VAL A 199 0.14 -3.73 6.03
C VAL A 199 -0.97 -3.67 7.07
N ALA A 200 -1.06 -4.65 7.98
CA ALA A 200 -2.14 -4.76 8.97
C ALA A 200 -2.43 -3.50 9.83
N PRO A 201 -1.45 -2.69 10.29
CA PRO A 201 -1.73 -1.64 11.27
C PRO A 201 -2.77 -0.61 10.81
N VAL A 202 -2.74 -0.18 9.54
CA VAL A 202 -3.63 0.88 9.05
C VAL A 202 -5.07 0.37 8.88
N PRO A 203 -5.35 -0.72 8.13
CA PRO A 203 -6.71 -1.24 8.03
C PRO A 203 -7.27 -1.71 9.37
N LEU A 204 -6.44 -2.30 10.24
CA LEU A 204 -6.89 -2.74 11.56
C LEU A 204 -7.32 -1.54 12.43
N LEU A 205 -6.63 -0.41 12.33
CA LEU A 205 -7.03 0.82 13.02
C LEU A 205 -8.42 1.29 12.56
N PHE A 206 -8.67 1.31 11.25
CA PHE A 206 -9.99 1.67 10.71
C PHE A 206 -11.09 0.70 11.16
N TYR A 207 -10.78 -0.60 11.16
CA TYR A 207 -11.71 -1.62 11.61
C TYR A 207 -12.05 -1.50 13.11
N ILE A 208 -11.04 -1.34 13.97
CA ILE A 208 -11.23 -1.27 15.44
C ILE A 208 -11.91 0.03 15.86
N LEU A 209 -11.56 1.15 15.21
CA LEU A 209 -12.09 2.45 15.57
C LEU A 209 -13.40 2.81 14.87
N GLU A 210 -13.94 1.89 14.04
CA GLU A 210 -15.15 2.11 13.24
C GLU A 210 -15.11 3.46 12.49
N LEU A 211 -13.94 3.78 11.93
CA LEU A 211 -13.67 5.02 11.19
C LEU A 211 -14.22 4.99 9.76
#